data_AF-A0A7V0NDF5-F1
#
_entry.id   AF-A0A7V0NDF5-F1
#
_cell.length_a   1.000
_cell.length_b   1.000
_cell.length_c   1.000
_cell.angle_alpha   90.00
_cell.angle_beta   90.00
_cell.angle_gamma   90.00
#
_symmetry.space_group_name_H-M   'P 1'
#
loop_
_entity.id
_entity.type
_entity.pdbx_description
1 polymer ?
#
loop_
_entity_poly.entity_id
_entity_poly.type
_entity_poly.pdbx_seq_one_letter_code
_entity_poly.pdbx_strand_id
1 'polypeptide(L)'
;MPELKAEYADRIVTVSIRHPKKGLREYTGIRLLDLLEVAGARIPCKVAVVAADGYQKTFLYEDIEANPDILLAIESVKGQERLDLKVPGYPGWWWVKDVVKVIVIGG
;
A
#
# COMPACT_ATOMS: atom_id res chain seq x y z
N MET A 1 5.64 -3.58 -14.15
CA MET A 1 5.17 -4.42 -13.02
C MET A 1 5.37 -5.94 -13.16
N PRO A 2 5.90 -6.53 -14.26
CA PRO A 2 6.19 -7.98 -14.29
C PRO A 2 7.16 -8.42 -13.18
N GLU A 3 8.20 -7.61 -12.94
CA GLU A 3 9.23 -7.85 -11.91
C GLU A 3 8.61 -8.00 -10.51
N LEU A 4 7.75 -7.06 -10.09
CA LEU A 4 7.09 -7.07 -8.77
C LEU A 4 6.25 -8.33 -8.57
N LYS A 5 5.49 -8.74 -9.60
CA LYS A 5 4.66 -9.93 -9.51
C LYS A 5 5.46 -11.21 -9.46
N ALA A 6 6.65 -11.24 -10.08
CA ALA A 6 7.55 -12.39 -10.02
C ALA A 6 8.26 -12.48 -8.67
N GLU A 7 8.78 -11.35 -8.17
CA GLU A 7 9.54 -11.27 -6.92
C GLU A 7 8.68 -11.47 -5.67
N TYR A 8 7.44 -10.97 -5.68
CA TYR A 8 6.52 -11.00 -4.54
C TYR A 8 5.29 -11.89 -4.78
N ALA A 9 5.36 -12.85 -5.71
CA ALA A 9 4.24 -13.70 -6.09
C ALA A 9 3.56 -14.38 -4.89
N ASP A 10 4.37 -14.84 -3.94
CA ASP A 10 3.97 -15.53 -2.71
C ASP A 10 3.30 -14.61 -1.68
N ARG A 11 3.48 -13.28 -1.81
CA ARG A 11 2.91 -12.27 -0.93
C ARG A 11 1.72 -11.52 -1.51
N ILE A 12 1.35 -11.81 -2.77
CA ILE A 12 0.15 -11.24 -3.36
C ILE A 12 -1.07 -11.91 -2.75
N VAL A 13 -1.90 -11.10 -2.09
CA VAL A 13 -3.13 -11.53 -1.43
C VAL A 13 -4.33 -10.79 -2.00
N THR A 14 -5.49 -11.43 -1.95
CA THR A 14 -6.78 -10.79 -2.20
C THR A 14 -7.47 -10.55 -0.87
N VAL A 15 -7.85 -9.29 -0.60
CA VAL A 15 -8.51 -8.88 0.64
C VAL A 15 -9.77 -8.07 0.35
N SER A 16 -10.74 -8.16 1.25
CA SER A 16 -12.00 -7.43 1.16
C SER A 16 -11.93 -6.14 1.99
N ILE A 17 -11.81 -4.98 1.33
CA ILE A 17 -11.64 -3.67 1.96
C ILE A 17 -12.89 -2.82 1.75
N ARG A 18 -13.38 -2.20 2.83
CA ARG A 18 -14.48 -1.22 2.75
C ARG A 18 -13.96 0.11 2.20
N HIS A 19 -14.31 0.42 0.95
CA HIS A 19 -14.03 1.71 0.33
C HIS A 19 -14.92 2.81 0.92
N PRO A 20 -14.38 4.01 1.24
CA PRO A 20 -15.10 5.08 1.96
C PRO A 20 -16.44 5.49 1.35
N LYS A 21 -16.55 5.44 0.01
CA LYS A 21 -17.76 5.82 -0.75
C LYS A 21 -18.47 4.68 -1.47
N LYS A 22 -17.83 3.51 -1.61
CA LYS A 22 -18.25 2.47 -2.58
C LYS A 22 -18.59 1.14 -1.91
N GLY A 23 -18.60 1.10 -0.58
CA GLY A 23 -18.85 -0.12 0.18
C GLY A 23 -17.69 -1.11 0.10
N LEU A 24 -17.98 -2.37 0.41
CA LEU A 24 -17.00 -3.46 0.41
C LEU A 24 -16.56 -3.79 -1.02
N ARG A 25 -15.25 -3.95 -1.23
CA ARG A 25 -14.64 -4.33 -2.51
C ARG A 25 -13.45 -5.23 -2.29
N GLU A 26 -13.21 -6.14 -3.22
CA GLU A 26 -12.01 -6.95 -3.25
C GLU A 26 -10.88 -6.21 -3.95
N TYR A 27 -9.68 -6.31 -3.37
CA TYR A 27 -8.45 -5.79 -3.95
C TYR A 27 -7.37 -6.85 -3.85
N THR A 28 -6.56 -6.96 -4.90
CA THR A 28 -5.43 -7.88 -4.96
C THR A 28 -4.13 -7.07 -4.95
N GLY A 29 -3.19 -7.44 -4.09
CA GLY A 29 -1.95 -6.69 -3.93
C GLY A 29 -1.07 -7.22 -2.81
N ILE A 30 -0.14 -6.39 -2.34
CA ILE A 30 0.79 -6.73 -1.26
C ILE A 30 0.47 -5.86 -0.06
N ARG A 31 0.45 -6.44 1.14
CA ARG A 31 0.26 -5.65 2.38
C ARG A 31 1.45 -4.74 2.58
N LEU A 32 1.20 -3.52 3.02
CA LEU A 32 2.28 -2.58 3.29
C LEU A 32 3.21 -3.09 4.40
N LEU A 33 2.64 -3.76 5.41
CA LEU A 33 3.42 -4.36 6.51
C LEU A 33 4.43 -5.41 5.99
N ASP A 34 4.00 -6.33 5.12
CA ASP A 34 4.87 -7.37 4.56
C ASP A 34 6.09 -6.77 3.82
N LEU A 35 5.90 -5.65 3.11
CA LEU A 35 7.00 -4.96 2.44
C LEU A 35 7.98 -4.33 3.42
N LEU A 36 7.48 -3.80 4.54
CA LEU A 36 8.31 -3.20 5.58
C LEU A 36 9.13 -4.25 6.32
N GLU A 37 8.57 -5.43 6.56
CA GLU A 37 9.28 -6.57 7.14
C GLU A 37 10.42 -7.02 6.22
N VAL A 38 10.18 -7.11 4.92
CA VAL A 38 11.21 -7.44 3.91
C VAL A 38 12.30 -6.37 3.88
N ALA A 39 11.92 -5.10 3.98
CA ALA A 39 12.86 -3.98 4.05
C ALA A 39 13.62 -3.92 5.39
N GLY A 40 13.28 -4.77 6.36
CA GLY A 40 13.89 -4.78 7.69
C GLY A 40 13.58 -3.53 8.52
N ALA A 41 12.49 -2.83 8.23
CA ALA A 41 12.08 -1.64 8.97
C ALA A 41 11.86 -1.96 10.45
N ARG A 42 12.32 -1.08 11.34
CA ARG A 42 12.19 -1.22 12.79
C ARG A 42 11.58 0.04 13.39
N ILE A 43 10.83 -0.13 14.47
CA ILE A 43 10.35 0.99 15.27
C ILE A 43 11.50 1.66 16.06
N PRO A 44 11.42 2.97 16.33
CA PRO A 44 10.43 3.91 15.81
C PRO A 44 10.82 4.38 14.40
N CYS A 45 9.94 4.20 13.42
CA CYS A 45 10.12 4.76 12.09
C CYS A 45 8.81 5.30 11.52
N LYS A 46 8.95 6.16 10.52
CA LYS A 46 7.83 6.65 9.71
C LYS A 46 7.91 6.03 8.33
N VAL A 47 6.76 5.87 7.70
CA VAL A 47 6.68 5.29 6.34
C VAL A 47 5.97 6.27 5.44
N ALA A 48 6.66 6.78 4.43
CA ALA A 48 6.09 7.63 3.40
C ALA A 48 5.74 6.80 2.15
N VAL A 49 4.51 6.93 1.67
CA VAL A 49 4.04 6.36 0.40
C VAL A 49 3.83 7.50 -0.58
N VAL A 50 4.52 7.45 -1.72
CA VAL A 50 4.62 8.56 -2.68
C VAL A 50 4.09 8.13 -4.05
N ALA A 51 3.17 8.93 -4.59
CA ALA A 51 2.62 8.81 -5.92
C ALA A 51 3.55 9.41 -7.00
N ALA A 52 3.32 9.04 -8.25
CA ALA A 52 4.06 9.55 -9.41
C ALA A 52 3.94 11.09 -9.58
N ASP A 53 2.82 11.68 -9.13
CA ASP A 53 2.57 13.13 -9.17
C ASP A 53 3.17 13.90 -7.97
N GLY A 54 3.88 13.21 -7.07
CA GLY A 54 4.46 13.77 -5.86
C GLY A 54 3.50 13.83 -4.66
N TYR A 55 2.24 13.42 -4.81
CA TYR A 55 1.33 13.28 -3.67
C TYR A 55 1.86 12.22 -2.70
N GLN A 56 1.83 12.50 -1.40
CA GLN A 56 2.32 11.56 -0.40
C GLN A 56 1.49 11.51 0.88
N LYS A 57 1.53 10.34 1.53
CA LYS A 57 1.07 10.13 2.90
C LYS A 57 2.17 9.52 3.73
N THR A 58 2.25 9.93 4.98
CA THR A 58 3.22 9.43 5.93
C THR A 58 2.47 8.83 7.11
N PHE A 59 2.82 7.61 7.45
CA PHE A 59 2.29 6.85 8.57
C PHE A 59 3.36 6.75 9.67
N LEU A 60 2.93 6.58 10.91
CA LEU A 60 3.77 5.91 11.90
C LEU A 60 3.79 4.42 11.57
N TYR A 61 4.92 3.73 11.81
CA TYR A 61 5.00 2.29 11.59
C TYR A 61 3.93 1.54 12.40
N GLU A 62 3.70 1.99 13.63
CA GLU A 62 2.74 1.44 14.58
C GLU A 62 1.30 1.52 14.04
N ASP A 63 0.96 2.56 13.29
CA ASP A 63 -0.36 2.68 12.65
C ASP A 63 -0.55 1.67 11.51
N ILE A 64 0.54 1.29 10.84
CA ILE A 64 0.54 0.25 9.79
C ILE A 64 0.42 -1.13 10.43
N GLU A 65 1.18 -1.38 11.51
CA GLU A 65 1.12 -2.63 12.27
C GLU A 65 -0.28 -2.87 12.86
N ALA A 66 -0.92 -1.82 13.39
CA ALA A 66 -2.28 -1.88 13.91
C ALA A 66 -3.36 -2.03 12.83
N ASN A 67 -3.02 -1.84 11.54
CA ASN A 67 -3.95 -1.95 10.42
C ASN A 67 -3.36 -2.80 9.28
N PRO A 68 -3.30 -4.14 9.45
CA PRO A 68 -2.63 -5.05 8.51
C PRO A 68 -3.29 -5.12 7.13
N ASP A 69 -4.49 -4.57 6.96
CA ASP A 69 -5.20 -4.50 5.67
C ASP A 69 -4.84 -3.26 4.85
N ILE A 70 -3.87 -2.44 5.28
CA ILE A 70 -3.28 -1.42 4.40
C ILE A 70 -2.52 -2.13 3.28
N LEU A 71 -2.97 -1.92 2.05
CA LEU A 71 -2.59 -2.70 0.88
C LEU A 71 -2.09 -1.81 -0.25
N LEU A 72 -0.98 -2.18 -0.88
CA LEU A 72 -0.65 -1.71 -2.23
C LEU A 72 -1.34 -2.61 -3.24
N ALA A 73 -2.52 -2.18 -3.70
CA ALA A 73 -3.31 -2.92 -4.67
C ALA A 73 -2.76 -2.74 -6.08
N ILE A 74 -2.73 -3.83 -6.83
CA ILE A 74 -2.43 -3.83 -8.26
C ILE A 74 -3.71 -3.49 -9.01
N GLU A 75 -3.73 -2.34 -9.66
CA GLU A 75 -4.89 -1.82 -10.37
C GLU A 75 -4.58 -1.71 -11.87
N SER A 76 -5.55 -2.08 -12.70
CA SER A 76 -5.46 -1.86 -14.16
C SER A 76 -6.23 -0.60 -14.54
N VAL A 77 -5.51 0.38 -15.08
CA VAL A 77 -6.05 1.66 -15.54
C VAL A 77 -5.68 1.85 -17.00
N LYS A 78 -6.69 1.89 -17.88
CA LYS A 78 -6.49 2.02 -19.34
C LYS A 78 -5.54 0.98 -19.93
N GLY A 79 -5.57 -0.25 -19.39
CA GLY A 79 -4.71 -1.36 -19.85
C GLY A 79 -3.28 -1.33 -19.30
N GLN A 80 -2.96 -0.37 -18.42
CA GLN A 80 -1.67 -0.30 -17.74
C GLN A 80 -1.85 -0.60 -16.25
N GLU A 81 -0.96 -1.43 -15.71
CA GLU A 81 -0.96 -1.74 -14.29
C GLU A 81 -0.21 -0.67 -13.50
N ARG A 82 -0.79 -0.29 -12.36
CA ARG A 82 -0.15 0.58 -11.37
C ARG A 82 -0.47 0.11 -9.96
N LEU A 83 0.22 0.67 -8.98
CA LEU A 83 -0.06 0.43 -7.57
C LEU A 83 -0.91 1.56 -7.02
N ASP A 84 -2.01 1.22 -6.35
CA ASP A 84 -2.80 2.18 -5.56
C ASP A 84 -2.81 1.72 -4.10
N LEU A 85 -2.47 2.62 -3.18
CA LEU A 85 -2.59 2.41 -1.75
C LEU A 85 -4.06 2.42 -1.34
N LYS A 86 -4.50 1.35 -0.68
CA LYS A 86 -5.83 1.22 -0.07
C LYS A 86 -5.66 1.24 1.45
N VAL A 87 -6.41 2.11 2.11
CA VAL A 87 -6.25 2.38 3.55
C VAL A 87 -7.62 2.23 4.23
N PRO A 88 -8.02 1.00 4.64
CA PRO A 88 -9.30 0.77 5.31
C PRO A 88 -9.43 1.61 6.58
N GLY A 89 -10.62 2.15 6.83
CA GLY A 89 -10.89 2.99 8.01
C GLY A 89 -10.45 4.46 7.87
N TYR A 90 -9.65 4.79 6.84
CA TYR A 90 -9.20 6.15 6.57
C TYR A 90 -10.09 6.83 5.51
N PRO A 91 -10.21 8.17 5.55
CA PRO A 91 -10.93 8.91 4.52
C PRO A 91 -10.21 8.80 3.17
N GLY A 92 -10.96 8.91 2.07
CA GLY A 92 -10.46 8.60 0.73
C GLY A 92 -9.27 9.44 0.25
N TRP A 93 -8.95 10.57 0.88
CA TRP A 93 -7.74 11.34 0.58
C TRP A 93 -6.46 10.67 1.11
N TRP A 94 -6.54 9.67 2.00
CA TRP A 94 -5.40 8.82 2.35
C TRP A 94 -5.10 7.76 1.29
N TRP A 95 -6.01 7.51 0.35
CA TRP A 95 -5.86 6.48 -0.66
C TRP A 95 -5.02 7.05 -1.81
N VAL A 96 -3.72 6.83 -1.73
CA VAL A 96 -2.72 7.30 -2.69
C VAL A 96 -2.80 6.46 -3.96
N LYS A 97 -2.96 7.11 -5.12
CA LYS A 97 -3.00 6.42 -6.41
C LYS A 97 -1.65 6.51 -7.10
N ASP A 98 -1.38 5.56 -7.98
CA ASP A 98 -0.17 5.58 -8.81
C ASP A 98 1.13 5.68 -7.97
N VAL A 99 1.20 4.84 -6.94
CA VAL A 99 2.33 4.74 -6.01
C VAL A 99 3.58 4.25 -6.74
N VAL A 100 4.67 4.99 -6.58
CA VAL A 100 5.97 4.68 -7.17
C VAL A 100 7.07 4.49 -6.13
N LYS A 101 6.88 4.94 -4.88
CA LYS A 101 7.85 4.77 -3.80
C LYS A 101 7.18 4.50 -2.46
N VAL A 102 7.79 3.61 -1.69
CA VAL A 102 7.60 3.46 -0.24
C VAL A 102 8.95 3.74 0.40
N ILE A 103 8.98 4.65 1.37
CA ILE A 103 10.22 5.16 1.98
C ILE A 103 10.10 5.00 3.48
N VAL A 104 11.03 4.26 4.07
CA VAL A 104 11.22 4.19 5.53
C VAL A 104 12.06 5.39 5.97
N ILE A 105 11.57 6.16 6.93
CA ILE A 105 12.17 7.40 7.43
C ILE A 105 12.48 7.23 8.91
N GLY A 106 13.76 7.27 9.25
CA GLY A 106 14.24 6.97 10.59
C GLY A 106 14.30 5.47 10.84
N GLY A 107 15.35 5.03 11.53
CA GLY A 107 15.74 3.63 11.72
C GLY A 107 17.22 3.58 12.05
#